data_AF-A0AAN9YTD2-F1
#
_entry.id   AF-A0AAN9YTD2-F1
#
_cell.length_a   1.000
_cell.length_b   1.000
_cell.length_c   1.000
_cell.angle_alpha   90.00
_cell.angle_beta   90.00
_cell.angle_gamma   90.00
#
_symmetry.space_group_name_H-M   'P 1'
#
loop_
_entity.id
_entity.type
_entity.pdbx_description
1 polymer ?
#
loop_
_entity_poly.entity_id
_entity_poly.type
_entity_poly.pdbx_seq_one_letter_code
_entity_poly.pdbx_strand_id
1 'polypeptide(L)'
;MMGAYAIVDPHNFGRYYGEIISDVEGFGAWWATVAARYADNDLVVFDTNNEYHDMDNTLVYQLNQAAVDAIRGAGATSQYIFVEGNSWSGAWHWVRFFFFFLVAPCRLSLLPSSQTHPSPLSLIG
;
A
#
# COMPACT_ATOMS: atom_id res chain seq x y z
N MET A 1 1.97 24.90 16.02
CA MET A 1 1.62 24.36 14.69
C MET A 1 0.45 23.42 14.89
N MET A 2 -0.62 23.50 14.11
CA MET A 2 -1.69 22.50 14.15
C MET A 2 -1.15 21.17 13.59
N GLY A 3 -1.39 20.06 14.28
CA GLY A 3 -1.06 18.72 13.80
C GLY A 3 -2.04 18.32 12.71
N ALA A 4 -1.54 18.08 11.50
CA ALA A 4 -2.30 17.58 10.36
C ALA A 4 -1.53 16.41 9.74
N TYR A 5 -2.26 15.46 9.18
CA TYR A 5 -1.65 14.39 8.39
C TYR A 5 -1.21 14.93 7.03
N ALA A 6 -0.08 14.43 6.54
CA ALA A 6 0.47 14.72 5.22
C ALA A 6 0.65 13.41 4.45
N ILE A 7 0.11 13.38 3.23
CA ILE A 7 0.23 12.23 2.33
C ILE A 7 1.45 12.45 1.43
N VAL A 8 2.31 11.44 1.36
CA VAL A 8 3.39 11.36 0.36
C VAL A 8 2.85 10.55 -0.81
N ASP A 9 2.47 11.26 -1.88
CA ASP A 9 1.92 10.71 -3.11
C ASP A 9 2.94 10.87 -4.27
N PRO A 10 3.57 9.78 -4.74
CA PRO A 10 4.23 9.76 -6.04
C PRO A 10 3.17 9.80 -7.14
N HIS A 11 2.89 11.03 -7.59
CA HIS A 11 1.85 11.33 -8.55
C HIS A 11 2.26 10.96 -9.99
N ASN A 12 2.36 9.66 -10.25
CA ASN A 12 3.12 9.14 -11.38
C ASN A 12 2.38 8.12 -12.26
N PHE A 13 1.12 7.78 -11.96
CA PHE A 13 0.29 6.93 -12.83
C PHE A 13 0.89 5.55 -13.10
N GLY A 14 1.68 5.01 -12.16
CA GLY A 14 2.43 3.77 -12.34
C GLY A 14 3.58 3.86 -13.34
N ARG A 15 4.08 5.06 -13.65
CA ARG A 15 5.09 5.30 -14.69
C ARG A 15 6.30 6.09 -14.18
N TYR A 16 7.48 5.78 -14.72
CA TYR A 16 8.71 6.51 -14.49
C TYR A 16 9.33 6.90 -15.84
N TYR A 17 9.58 8.20 -16.04
CA TYR A 17 9.92 8.78 -17.35
C TYR A 17 8.96 8.40 -18.49
N GLY A 18 7.67 8.25 -18.16
CA GLY A 18 6.62 7.91 -19.13
C GLY A 18 6.44 6.41 -19.37
N GLU A 19 7.39 5.57 -18.93
CA GLU A 19 7.33 4.12 -19.08
C GLU A 19 6.69 3.45 -17.87
N ILE A 20 5.93 2.38 -18.10
CA ILE A 20 5.35 1.58 -17.02
C ILE A 20 6.46 1.06 -16.10
N ILE A 21 6.27 1.20 -14.79
CA ILE A 21 7.18 0.64 -13.79
C ILE A 21 7.00 -0.88 -13.78
N SER A 22 7.88 -1.59 -14.49
CA SER A 22 7.94 -3.06 -14.47
C SER A 22 9.02 -3.61 -13.53
N ASP A 23 9.92 -2.75 -13.05
CA ASP A 23 10.94 -3.09 -12.07
C ASP A 23 10.37 -3.02 -10.64
N VAL A 24 9.78 -4.13 -10.21
CA VAL A 24 9.14 -4.27 -8.89
C VAL A 24 10.16 -4.13 -7.76
N GLU A 25 11.38 -4.62 -7.94
CA GLU A 25 12.45 -4.51 -6.94
C GLU A 25 12.91 -3.06 -6.80
N GLY A 26 13.15 -2.37 -7.94
CA GLY A 26 13.48 -0.95 -7.95
C GLY A 26 12.40 -0.08 -7.32
N PHE A 27 11.12 -0.41 -7.56
CA PHE A 27 10.00 0.28 -6.93
C PHE A 27 9.99 0.09 -5.40
N GLY A 28 10.23 -1.13 -4.92
CA GLY A 28 10.41 -1.42 -3.50
C GLY A 28 11.61 -0.67 -2.90
N ALA A 29 12.76 -0.66 -3.57
CA ALA A 29 13.96 0.05 -3.11
C ALA A 29 13.74 1.57 -3.00
N TRP A 30 12.99 2.15 -3.94
CA TRP A 30 12.57 3.54 -3.88
C TRP A 30 11.69 3.80 -2.65
N TRP A 31 10.69 2.93 -2.41
CA TRP A 31 9.82 3.04 -1.23
C TRP A 31 10.56 2.87 0.09
N ALA A 32 11.53 1.96 0.17
CA ALA A 32 12.37 1.82 1.37
C ALA A 32 13.14 3.12 1.68
N THR A 33 13.67 3.77 0.63
CA THR A 33 14.40 5.05 0.75
C THR A 33 13.49 6.18 1.26
N VAL A 34 12.30 6.31 0.68
CA VAL A 34 11.32 7.32 1.08
C VAL A 34 10.79 7.06 2.49
N ALA A 35 10.42 5.83 2.82
CA ALA A 35 9.87 5.46 4.11
C ALA A 35 10.87 5.69 5.24
N ALA A 36 12.13 5.31 5.06
CA ALA A 36 13.18 5.53 6.05
C ALA A 36 13.34 7.02 6.43
N ARG A 37 13.08 7.94 5.49
CA ARG A 37 13.16 9.39 5.75
C ARG A 37 12.09 9.88 6.73
N TYR A 38 10.94 9.22 6.76
CA TYR A 38 9.73 9.64 7.45
C TYR A 38 9.24 8.65 8.52
N ALA A 39 9.98 7.58 8.80
CA ALA A 39 9.60 6.50 9.69
C ALA A 39 9.21 6.97 11.11
N ASP A 40 9.82 8.04 11.61
CA ASP A 40 9.55 8.61 12.93
C ASP A 40 8.47 9.71 12.93
N ASN A 41 7.82 9.97 11.80
CA ASN A 41 6.75 10.96 11.69
C ASN A 41 5.37 10.28 11.60
N ASP A 42 4.66 10.22 12.73
CA ASP A 42 3.33 9.61 12.85
C ASP A 42 2.24 10.36 12.06
N LEU A 43 2.52 11.58 11.59
CA LEU A 43 1.59 12.35 10.77
C LEU A 43 1.81 12.13 9.27
N VAL A 44 2.71 11.23 8.87
CA VAL A 44 2.89 10.85 7.46
C VAL A 44 1.99 9.68 7.11
N VAL A 45 1.40 9.76 5.92
CA VAL A 45 0.70 8.67 5.24
C VAL A 45 1.43 8.42 3.93
N PHE A 46 1.65 7.16 3.58
CA PHE A 46 2.27 6.80 2.32
C PHE A 46 1.19 6.37 1.33
N ASP A 47 1.19 6.96 0.14
CA ASP A 47 0.36 6.50 -0.97
C ASP A 47 1.24 5.81 -2.00
N THR A 48 0.99 4.53 -2.30
CA THR A 48 1.91 3.73 -3.12
C THR A 48 2.15 4.31 -4.51
N ASN A 49 1.12 4.83 -5.17
CA ASN A 49 1.20 5.56 -6.44
C ASN A 49 -0.18 6.06 -6.84
N ASN A 50 -0.26 7.31 -7.28
CA ASN A 50 -1.48 7.85 -7.85
C ASN A 50 -1.92 7.06 -9.09
N GLU A 51 -3.15 6.53 -9.07
CA GLU A 51 -3.94 6.17 -10.25
C GLU A 51 -3.22 5.29 -11.28
N TYR A 52 -2.86 4.05 -10.91
CA TYR A 52 -2.45 3.06 -11.92
C TYR A 52 -3.52 2.94 -13.02
N HIS A 53 -3.08 2.92 -14.28
CA HIS A 53 -3.98 2.78 -15.43
C HIS A 53 -3.29 2.13 -16.64
N ASP A 54 -4.08 1.38 -17.43
CA ASP A 54 -3.64 0.69 -18.66
C ASP A 54 -2.44 -0.25 -18.43
N MET A 55 -2.39 -0.87 -17.24
CA MET A 55 -1.36 -1.81 -16.81
C MET A 55 -1.95 -3.20 -16.56
N ASP A 56 -1.11 -4.22 -16.50
CA ASP A 56 -1.52 -5.55 -16.05
C ASP A 56 -1.88 -5.53 -14.55
N ASN A 57 -2.99 -6.18 -14.16
CA ASN A 57 -3.45 -6.17 -12.77
C ASN A 57 -2.52 -6.95 -11.83
N THR A 58 -1.86 -8.00 -12.33
CA THR A 58 -0.85 -8.73 -11.53
C THR A 58 0.36 -7.85 -11.27
N LEU A 59 0.79 -7.06 -12.25
CA LEU A 59 1.86 -6.07 -12.03
C LEU A 59 1.44 -5.01 -10.99
N VAL A 60 0.24 -4.44 -11.07
CA VAL A 60 -0.25 -3.47 -10.06
C VAL A 60 -0.27 -4.07 -8.66
N TYR A 61 -0.70 -5.32 -8.52
CA TYR A 61 -0.65 -6.04 -7.24
C TYR A 61 0.79 -6.18 -6.72
N GLN A 62 1.72 -6.59 -7.58
CA GLN A 62 3.13 -6.77 -7.22
C GLN A 62 3.78 -5.45 -6.78
N LEU A 63 3.49 -4.34 -7.47
CA LEU A 63 4.01 -3.02 -7.09
C LEU A 63 3.49 -2.58 -5.73
N ASN A 64 2.17 -2.70 -5.49
CA ASN A 64 1.58 -2.40 -4.18
C ASN A 64 2.19 -3.24 -3.05
N GLN A 65 2.34 -4.56 -3.28
CA GLN A 65 2.93 -5.45 -2.29
C GLN A 65 4.40 -5.09 -2.01
N ALA A 66 5.19 -4.81 -3.05
CA ALA A 66 6.58 -4.40 -2.90
C ALA A 66 6.72 -3.07 -2.13
N ALA A 67 5.83 -2.10 -2.38
CA ALA A 67 5.79 -0.86 -1.61
C ALA A 67 5.48 -1.11 -0.13
N VAL A 68 4.42 -1.90 0.17
CA VAL A 68 4.04 -2.23 1.55
C VAL A 68 5.20 -2.90 2.28
N ASP A 69 5.80 -3.93 1.69
CA ASP A 69 6.88 -4.68 2.31
C ASP A 69 8.11 -3.81 2.55
N ALA A 70 8.47 -2.95 1.59
CA ALA A 70 9.59 -2.04 1.70
C ALA A 70 9.37 -0.94 2.76
N ILE A 71 8.18 -0.34 2.80
CA ILE A 71 7.82 0.68 3.80
C ILE A 71 7.92 0.08 5.21
N ARG A 72 7.36 -1.11 5.42
CA ARG A 72 7.43 -1.79 6.73
C ARG A 72 8.86 -2.23 7.06
N GLY A 73 9.60 -2.74 6.07
CA GLY A 73 11.01 -3.10 6.20
C GLY A 73 11.93 -1.93 6.57
N ALA A 74 11.56 -0.71 6.19
CA ALA A 74 12.28 0.52 6.54
C ALA A 74 12.00 1.03 7.97
N GLY A 75 11.15 0.34 8.75
CA GLY A 75 10.82 0.71 10.13
C GLY A 75 9.61 1.64 10.28
N ALA A 76 8.99 2.05 9.17
CA ALA A 76 7.80 2.89 9.18
C ALA A 76 6.54 2.05 9.52
N THR A 77 6.31 1.84 10.82
CA THR A 77 5.31 0.89 11.34
C THR A 77 4.03 1.55 11.85
N SER A 78 4.07 2.85 12.15
CA SER A 78 2.95 3.64 12.67
C SER A 78 2.13 4.36 11.60
N GLN A 79 2.67 4.49 10.39
CA GLN A 79 2.02 5.19 9.29
C GLN A 79 0.99 4.30 8.58
N TYR A 80 -0.09 4.94 8.11
CA TYR A 80 -1.01 4.33 7.16
C TYR A 80 -0.33 4.18 5.79
N ILE A 81 -0.68 3.12 5.06
CA ILE A 81 -0.29 2.95 3.65
C ILE A 81 -1.55 2.82 2.80
N PHE A 82 -1.73 3.75 1.87
CA PHE A 82 -2.79 3.76 0.89
C PHE A 82 -2.31 2.98 -0.34
N VAL A 83 -3.06 1.94 -0.66
CA VAL A 83 -2.81 1.08 -1.83
C VAL A 83 -3.81 1.48 -2.91
N GLU A 84 -3.35 1.51 -4.16
CA GLU A 84 -4.14 1.96 -5.29
C GLU A 84 -4.33 0.86 -6.33
N GLY A 85 -5.48 0.90 -6.99
CA GLY A 85 -5.87 -0.06 -8.01
C GLY A 85 -5.70 0.46 -9.43
N ASN A 86 -5.86 -0.45 -10.39
CA ASN A 86 -5.92 -0.10 -11.80
C ASN A 86 -7.23 0.66 -12.14
N SER A 87 -7.35 1.16 -13.38
CA SER A 87 -8.48 1.99 -13.83
C SER A 87 -8.62 3.29 -13.04
N TRP A 88 -7.50 3.99 -12.85
CA TRP A 88 -7.45 5.29 -12.16
C TRP A 88 -7.98 5.22 -10.73
N SER A 89 -7.81 4.06 -10.06
CA SER A 89 -8.31 3.82 -8.71
C SER A 89 -9.82 4.10 -8.52
N GLY A 90 -10.59 4.07 -9.62
CA GLY A 90 -11.98 4.50 -9.62
C GLY A 90 -12.89 3.55 -8.85
N ALA A 91 -13.54 4.05 -7.78
CA ALA A 91 -14.40 3.26 -6.89
C ALA A 91 -15.49 2.44 -7.62
N TRP A 92 -16.09 3.00 -8.68
CA TRP A 92 -17.12 2.35 -9.50
C TRP A 92 -16.65 1.14 -10.33
N HIS A 93 -15.34 0.96 -10.50
CA HIS A 93 -14.73 -0.16 -11.24
C HIS A 93 -14.08 -1.18 -10.28
N TRP A 94 -14.07 -0.88 -8.98
CA TRP A 94 -13.25 -1.57 -7.98
C TRP A 94 -13.45 -3.09 -7.97
N VAL A 95 -14.69 -3.57 -7.84
CA VAL A 95 -15.00 -5.01 -7.80
C VAL A 95 -14.64 -5.76 -9.09
N ARG A 96 -14.39 -5.05 -10.19
CA ARG A 96 -13.97 -5.67 -11.46
C ARG A 96 -12.45 -5.86 -11.55
N PHE A 97 -11.67 -5.12 -10.77
CA PHE A 97 -10.22 -5.06 -10.92
C PHE A 97 -9.42 -5.27 -9.64
N PHE A 98 -9.96 -5.03 -8.43
CA PHE A 98 -9.22 -5.17 -7.15
C PHE A 98 -10.09 -5.54 -5.94
N PHE A 99 -9.49 -6.12 -4.89
CA PHE A 99 -10.19 -6.57 -3.66
C PHE A 99 -9.51 -6.18 -2.32
N PHE A 100 -8.59 -5.21 -2.24
CA PHE A 100 -7.94 -4.89 -0.95
C PHE A 100 -7.85 -3.38 -0.63
N PHE A 101 -8.21 -3.02 0.60
CA PHE A 101 -8.18 -1.67 1.16
C PHE A 101 -6.97 -1.44 2.09
N LEU A 102 -6.57 -0.16 2.22
CA LEU A 102 -5.81 0.48 3.31
C LEU A 102 -5.05 -0.47 4.25
N VAL A 103 -3.72 -0.45 4.21
CA VAL A 103 -2.91 -1.15 5.21
C VAL A 103 -2.80 -0.26 6.45
N ALA A 104 -3.63 -0.59 7.45
CA ALA A 104 -3.65 0.08 8.75
C ALA A 104 -2.29 -0.03 9.47
N PRO A 105 -1.96 0.93 10.36
CA PRO A 105 -0.74 0.86 11.15
C PRO A 105 -0.76 -0.38 12.04
N CYS A 106 0.33 -1.15 11.98
CA CYS A 106 0.45 -2.36 12.77
C CYS A 106 0.88 -1.98 14.20
N ARG A 107 -0.06 -1.50 15.03
CA ARG A 107 0.13 -1.41 16.47
C ARG A 107 -0.45 -2.64 17.13
N LEU A 108 0.19 -3.79 16.94
CA LEU A 108 -0.09 -4.98 17.72
C LEU A 108 0.49 -4.77 19.13
N SER A 109 -0.29 -4.18 20.04
CA SER A 109 -0.11 -4.49 21.46
C SER A 109 -0.38 -5.98 21.61
N LEU A 110 0.67 -6.75 21.88
CA LEU A 110 0.65 -8.20 22.07
C LEU A 110 -0.54 -8.65 22.94
N LEU A 111 -1.59 -9.18 22.29
CA LEU A 111 -2.50 -10.10 22.95
C LEU A 111 -1.89 -11.51 22.82
N PRO A 112 -1.88 -12.34 23.88
CA PRO A 112 -1.20 -13.62 23.84
C PRO A 112 -1.77 -14.51 22.74
N SER A 113 -0.89 -15.13 21.98
CA SER A 113 -1.20 -16.04 20.89
C SER A 113 -1.90 -17.30 21.39
N SER A 114 -3.22 -17.33 21.33
CA SER A 114 -3.97 -18.59 21.35
C SER A 114 -5.38 -18.41 20.79
N GLN A 115 -5.53 -18.06 19.51
CA GLN A 115 -6.77 -18.41 18.79
C GLN A 115 -6.43 -18.85 17.37
N THR A 116 -6.70 -20.13 17.14
CA THR A 116 -6.63 -20.87 15.89
C THR A 116 -7.62 -20.32 14.86
N HIS A 117 -7.20 -20.22 13.59
CA HIS A 117 -8.05 -19.88 12.45
C HIS A 117 -9.30 -20.76 12.34
N PRO A 118 -10.51 -20.21 12.10
CA PRO A 118 -11.59 -20.97 11.51
C PRO A 118 -11.65 -20.78 9.99
N SER A 119 -11.81 -21.90 9.27
CA SER A 119 -11.99 -21.98 7.83
C SER A 119 -13.27 -21.28 7.34
N PRO A 120 -13.32 -20.76 6.10
CA PRO A 120 -14.44 -19.97 5.60
C PRO A 120 -15.50 -20.86 4.97
N LEU A 121 -16.39 -21.48 5.76
CA LEU A 121 -17.58 -22.18 5.23
C LEU A 121 -18.59 -22.49 6.36
N SER A 122 -19.31 -21.49 6.87
CA SER A 122 -20.52 -21.73 7.69
C SER A 122 -21.44 -20.50 7.84
N LEU A 123 -21.72 -19.76 6.78
CA LEU A 123 -22.63 -18.60 6.87
C LEU A 123 -23.65 -18.55 5.72
N ILE A 124 -24.28 -19.68 5.40
CA ILE A 124 -25.61 -19.76 4.77
C ILE A 124 -26.24 -21.12 5.18
N GLY A 125 -27.33 -21.10 5.95
CA GLY A 125 -28.16 -22.28 6.26
C GLY A 125 -27.97 -22.86 7.65
#